data_AF-A0A941F111-F1
#
_entry.id   AF-A0A941F111-F1
#
_cell.length_a   1.000
_cell.length_b   1.000
_cell.length_c   1.000
_cell.angle_alpha   90.00
_cell.angle_beta   90.00
_cell.angle_gamma   90.00
#
_symmetry.space_group_name_H-M   'P 1'
#
loop_
_entity.id
_entity.type
_entity.pdbx_description
1 polymer ?
#
loop_
_entity_poly.entity_id
_entity_poly.type
_entity_poly.pdbx_seq_one_letter_code
_entity_poly.pdbx_strand_id
1 'polypeptide(L)'
;MRAVRAVPVLVFVTAAASCGLGLAPAFAGGGISTSLGLVYASFQGGNGYLYNYDSATNGFTGIKLGQAAASSPAETGLTNGGAQIAFQANTGMLWYTPPASGAGVDTENPLVAGSNPVVAGLGANAFEIAFSSPYNAIGLLGGGGGG
;
A
#
# COMPACT_ATOMS: atom_id res chain seq x y z
N MET A 1 35.27 1.93 -5.38
CA MET A 1 34.02 2.62 -4.98
C MET A 1 32.89 1.96 -5.78
N ARG A 2 32.12 1.05 -5.17
CA ARG A 2 31.07 0.29 -5.86
C ARG A 2 29.83 1.16 -5.98
N ALA A 3 29.38 1.38 -7.22
CA ALA A 3 28.14 2.08 -7.51
C ALA A 3 26.97 1.44 -6.75
N VAL A 4 26.22 2.27 -6.02
CA VAL A 4 24.89 1.95 -5.50
C VAL A 4 24.06 1.52 -6.71
N ARG A 5 23.85 0.21 -6.87
CA ARG A 5 23.01 -0.31 -7.95
C ARG A 5 21.58 0.14 -7.65
N ALA A 6 21.01 0.88 -8.59
CA ALA A 6 19.58 1.11 -8.68
C ALA A 6 18.86 -0.24 -8.89
N VAL A 7 18.55 -0.92 -7.78
CA VAL A 7 17.74 -2.16 -7.78
C VAL A 7 16.23 -1.94 -7.57
N PRO A 8 15.67 -0.79 -7.10
CA PRO A 8 14.24 -0.75 -6.81
C PRO A 8 13.36 -0.74 -8.07
N VAL A 9 13.84 -0.18 -9.19
CA VAL A 9 13.02 -0.01 -10.41
C VAL A 9 12.79 -1.32 -11.18
N LEU A 10 13.75 -2.26 -11.16
CA LEU A 10 13.60 -3.52 -11.90
C LEU A 10 12.66 -4.52 -11.21
N VAL A 11 12.49 -4.41 -9.89
CA VAL A 11 11.55 -5.24 -9.12
C VAL A 11 10.09 -4.92 -9.48
N PHE A 12 9.75 -3.64 -9.71
CA PHE A 12 8.39 -3.22 -10.09
C PHE A 12 7.89 -3.87 -11.39
N VAL A 13 8.74 -3.91 -12.42
CA VAL A 13 8.36 -4.47 -13.73
C VAL A 13 8.22 -6.00 -13.66
N THR A 14 8.95 -6.64 -12.76
CA THR A 14 8.96 -8.11 -12.62
C THR A 14 7.80 -8.60 -11.73
N ALA A 15 7.49 -7.90 -10.63
CA ALA A 15 6.40 -8.28 -9.73
C ALA A 15 5.04 -8.23 -10.44
N ALA A 16 4.73 -7.13 -11.13
CA ALA A 16 3.45 -6.96 -11.82
C ALA A 16 3.27 -7.84 -13.06
N ALA A 17 4.36 -8.16 -13.78
CA ALA A 17 4.32 -9.07 -14.93
C ALA A 17 4.17 -10.55 -14.51
N SER A 18 4.61 -10.91 -13.30
CA SER A 18 4.59 -12.29 -12.81
C SER A 18 3.25 -12.77 -12.26
N CYS A 19 2.28 -11.87 -12.03
CA CYS A 19 0.97 -12.26 -11.50
C CYS A 19 0.01 -12.89 -12.54
N GLY A 20 0.31 -12.80 -13.84
CA GLY A 20 -0.61 -13.25 -14.90
C GLY A 20 -1.96 -12.53 -14.96
N LEU A 21 -2.18 -11.51 -14.10
CA LEU A 21 -3.46 -10.81 -13.92
C LEU A 21 -3.57 -9.50 -14.71
N GLY A 22 -2.49 -9.09 -15.39
CA GLY A 22 -2.39 -7.77 -16.01
C GLY A 22 -2.38 -6.64 -14.98
N LEU A 23 -1.71 -5.54 -15.31
CA LEU A 23 -1.87 -4.29 -14.56
C LEU A 23 -3.17 -3.60 -14.98
N ALA A 24 -3.84 -2.93 -14.05
CA ALA A 24 -4.93 -2.05 -14.42
C ALA A 24 -4.42 -0.96 -15.40
N PRO A 25 -5.18 -0.62 -16.46
CA PRO A 25 -4.74 0.30 -17.52
C PRO A 25 -4.54 1.75 -17.05
N ALA A 26 -5.09 2.11 -15.88
CA ALA A 26 -4.73 3.32 -15.16
C ALA A 26 -3.65 2.95 -14.14
N PHE A 27 -2.38 3.17 -14.50
CA PHE A 27 -1.26 3.06 -13.58
C PHE A 27 -1.45 4.07 -12.43
N ALA A 28 -2.10 3.63 -11.37
CA ALA A 28 -2.02 4.30 -10.09
C ALA A 28 -0.81 3.70 -9.37
N GLY A 29 0.29 4.45 -9.33
CA GLY A 29 1.60 3.96 -8.88
C GLY A 29 1.50 3.19 -7.57
N GLY A 30 2.03 1.98 -7.54
CA GLY A 30 2.06 1.16 -6.33
C GLY A 30 3.02 1.70 -5.27
N GLY A 31 2.74 1.43 -4.01
CA GLY A 31 3.69 1.65 -2.93
C GLY A 31 4.80 0.60 -2.98
N ILE A 32 6.05 1.00 -2.74
CA ILE A 32 7.12 0.06 -2.39
C ILE A 32 7.72 0.48 -1.07
N SER A 33 7.92 -0.53 -0.23
CA SER A 33 8.64 -0.38 1.00
C SER A 33 9.64 -1.50 1.20
N THR A 34 10.58 -1.25 2.12
CA THR A 34 11.48 -2.28 2.61
C THR A 34 11.34 -2.41 4.11
N SER A 35 11.38 -3.65 4.60
CA SER A 35 11.39 -3.96 6.02
C SER A 35 12.21 -5.22 6.25
N LEU A 36 13.11 -5.19 7.24
CA LEU A 36 14.02 -6.31 7.58
C LEU A 36 14.83 -6.86 6.39
N GLY A 37 15.16 -6.01 5.42
CA GLY A 37 15.88 -6.41 4.20
C GLY A 37 15.01 -7.09 3.13
N LEU A 38 13.70 -7.21 3.38
CA LEU A 38 12.69 -7.66 2.44
C LEU A 38 12.10 -6.47 1.68
N VAL A 39 11.61 -6.74 0.48
CA VAL A 39 10.84 -5.81 -0.36
C VAL A 39 9.37 -6.19 -0.33
N TYR A 40 8.53 -5.18 -0.17
CA TYR A 40 7.07 -5.26 -0.28
C TYR A 40 6.60 -4.32 -1.40
N ALA A 41 5.50 -4.69 -2.06
CA ALA A 41 4.92 -3.86 -3.10
C ALA A 41 3.41 -4.02 -3.19
N SER A 42 2.68 -2.91 -3.12
CA SER A 42 1.22 -2.88 -3.21
C SER A 42 0.76 -2.30 -4.54
N PHE A 43 -0.21 -2.94 -5.18
CA PHE A 43 -0.69 -2.53 -6.50
C PHE A 43 -2.12 -3.00 -6.77
N GLN A 44 -2.82 -2.29 -7.65
CA GLN A 44 -4.14 -2.70 -8.14
C GLN A 44 -3.98 -3.69 -9.31
N GLY A 45 -4.57 -4.88 -9.19
CA GLY A 45 -4.64 -5.85 -10.28
C GLY A 45 -5.66 -5.45 -11.35
N GLY A 46 -5.56 -6.03 -12.55
CA GLY A 46 -6.52 -5.76 -13.64
C GLY A 46 -7.99 -6.08 -13.33
N ASN A 47 -8.26 -6.85 -12.27
CA ASN A 47 -9.59 -7.13 -11.74
C ASN A 47 -10.11 -6.06 -10.76
N GLY A 48 -9.37 -4.98 -10.53
CA GLY A 48 -9.74 -3.87 -9.66
C GLY A 48 -9.45 -4.09 -8.16
N TYR A 49 -8.95 -5.26 -7.77
CA TYR A 49 -8.58 -5.55 -6.39
C TYR A 49 -7.15 -5.13 -6.07
N LEU A 50 -6.92 -4.75 -4.81
CA LEU A 50 -5.59 -4.48 -4.29
C LEU A 50 -4.86 -5.79 -3.94
N TYR A 51 -3.58 -5.85 -4.30
CA TYR A 51 -2.66 -6.94 -4.00
C TYR A 51 -1.41 -6.39 -3.31
N ASN A 52 -0.82 -7.21 -2.44
CA ASN A 52 0.49 -6.98 -1.86
C ASN A 52 1.45 -8.12 -2.26
N TYR A 53 2.66 -7.77 -2.66
CA TYR A 53 3.77 -8.67 -2.91
C TYR A 53 4.69 -8.74 -1.69
N ASP A 54 5.15 -9.95 -1.35
CA ASP A 54 6.15 -10.19 -0.32
C ASP A 54 7.33 -10.97 -0.92
N SER A 55 8.50 -10.32 -0.94
CA SER A 55 9.74 -10.92 -1.44
C SER A 55 10.23 -12.13 -0.63
N ALA A 56 9.87 -12.28 0.65
CA ALA A 56 10.28 -13.42 1.47
C ALA A 56 9.65 -14.73 0.98
N THR A 57 8.39 -14.67 0.55
CA THR A 57 7.64 -15.81 0.02
C THR A 57 7.61 -15.84 -1.50
N ASN A 58 8.08 -14.76 -2.13
CA ASN A 58 7.86 -14.46 -3.55
C ASN A 58 6.38 -14.62 -3.93
N GLY A 59 5.49 -14.23 -3.02
CA GLY A 59 4.06 -14.48 -3.07
C GLY A 59 3.24 -13.20 -3.16
N PHE A 60 1.99 -13.36 -3.59
CA PHE A 60 1.01 -12.28 -3.65
C PHE A 60 -0.14 -12.59 -2.71
N THR A 61 -0.46 -11.64 -1.85
CA THR A 61 -1.64 -11.69 -0.99
C THR A 61 -2.67 -10.72 -1.55
N GLY A 62 -3.80 -11.27 -2.00
CA GLY A 62 -4.95 -10.45 -2.39
C GLY A 62 -5.61 -9.90 -1.15
N ILE A 63 -5.65 -8.58 -1.04
CA ILE A 63 -6.37 -7.89 0.05
C ILE A 63 -7.89 -7.98 -0.19
N LYS A 64 -8.31 -8.39 -1.41
CA LYS A 64 -9.71 -8.63 -1.83
C LYS A 64 -10.66 -7.47 -1.60
N LEU A 65 -10.11 -6.27 -1.46
CA LEU A 65 -10.85 -5.03 -1.37
C LEU A 65 -10.73 -4.31 -2.71
N GLY A 66 -11.87 -3.84 -3.21
CA GLY A 66 -11.91 -3.07 -4.45
C GLY A 66 -11.28 -1.71 -4.20
N GLN A 67 -10.25 -1.36 -4.96
CA GLN A 67 -9.60 -0.06 -4.87
C GLN A 67 -10.28 0.92 -5.83
N ALA A 68 -10.42 2.18 -5.41
CA ALA A 68 -10.99 3.22 -6.25
C ALA A 68 -10.16 3.40 -7.53
N ALA A 69 -10.83 3.50 -8.68
CA ALA A 69 -10.17 3.73 -9.95
C ALA A 69 -9.38 5.04 -9.90
N ALA A 70 -8.18 5.05 -10.51
CA ALA A 70 -7.27 6.18 -10.53
C ALA A 70 -6.78 6.67 -9.14
N SER A 71 -6.99 5.90 -8.07
CA SER A 71 -6.33 6.11 -6.77
C SER A 71 -5.14 5.17 -6.62
N SER A 72 -4.09 5.60 -5.93
CA SER A 72 -2.85 4.84 -5.69
C SER A 72 -2.79 4.36 -4.23
N PRO A 73 -2.37 3.12 -3.94
CA PRO A 73 -2.09 2.73 -2.58
C PRO A 73 -0.78 3.40 -2.11
N ALA A 74 -0.71 3.68 -0.81
CA ALA A 74 0.52 4.09 -0.14
C ALA A 74 1.00 2.97 0.78
N GLU A 75 2.31 2.83 0.92
CA GLU A 75 2.92 1.74 1.67
C GLU A 75 4.12 2.21 2.48
N THR A 76 4.29 1.62 3.66
CA THR A 76 5.49 1.76 4.47
C THR A 76 5.87 0.45 5.15
N GLY A 77 7.16 0.18 5.29
CA GLY A 77 7.67 -1.01 5.95
C GLY A 77 7.71 -0.80 7.46
N LEU A 78 7.34 -1.82 8.23
CA LEU A 78 7.33 -1.73 9.70
C LEU A 78 8.59 -2.34 10.32
N THR A 79 8.94 -1.89 11.51
CA THR A 79 10.19 -2.30 12.20
C THR A 79 10.24 -3.77 12.60
N ASN A 80 9.09 -4.46 12.74
CA ASN A 80 9.00 -5.87 13.08
C ASN A 80 8.77 -6.81 11.88
N GLY A 81 8.78 -6.27 10.66
CA GLY A 81 8.44 -7.01 9.45
C GLY A 81 7.09 -6.61 8.86
N GLY A 82 6.90 -6.90 7.57
CA GLY A 82 5.67 -6.59 6.85
C GLY A 82 5.58 -5.12 6.43
N ALA A 83 4.45 -4.81 5.80
CA ALA A 83 4.14 -3.49 5.28
C ALA A 83 2.75 -3.04 5.76
N GLN A 84 2.66 -1.76 6.11
CA GLN A 84 1.42 -1.06 6.36
C GLN A 84 0.99 -0.39 5.05
N ILE A 85 -0.18 -0.77 4.55
CA ILE A 85 -0.73 -0.25 3.29
C ILE A 85 -1.97 0.59 3.62
N ALA A 86 -2.10 1.75 2.98
CA ALA A 86 -3.27 2.61 3.04
C ALA A 86 -3.77 2.88 1.61
N PHE A 87 -5.07 2.85 1.40
CA PHE A 87 -5.65 3.04 0.06
C PHE A 87 -7.07 3.58 0.14
N GLN A 88 -7.53 4.17 -0.97
CA GLN A 88 -8.93 4.53 -1.14
C GLN A 88 -9.70 3.32 -1.68
N ALA A 89 -10.68 2.83 -0.92
CA ALA A 89 -11.58 1.80 -1.41
C ALA A 89 -12.54 2.35 -2.47
N ASN A 90 -13.11 1.48 -3.29
CA ASN A 90 -14.12 1.84 -4.31
C ASN A 90 -15.41 2.44 -3.72
N THR A 91 -15.62 2.32 -2.41
CA THR A 91 -16.66 3.01 -1.64
C THR A 91 -16.34 4.48 -1.39
N GLY A 92 -15.13 4.94 -1.70
CA GLY A 92 -14.64 6.29 -1.43
C GLY A 92 -14.01 6.46 -0.04
N MET A 93 -13.96 5.40 0.77
CA MET A 93 -13.46 5.43 2.14
C MET A 93 -11.95 5.11 2.21
N LEU A 94 -11.27 5.63 3.23
CA LEU A 94 -9.91 5.25 3.59
C LEU A 94 -9.92 3.88 4.25
N TRP A 95 -9.08 3.00 3.72
CA TRP A 95 -8.81 1.70 4.30
C TRP A 95 -7.31 1.53 4.54
N TYR A 96 -6.95 0.75 5.55
CA TYR A 96 -5.57 0.32 5.74
C TYR A 96 -5.49 -1.15 6.10
N THR A 97 -4.38 -1.83 5.81
CA THR A 97 -4.19 -3.24 6.17
C THR A 97 -3.19 -3.38 7.31
N PRO A 98 -3.53 -4.05 8.42
CA PRO A 98 -2.55 -4.41 9.42
C PRO A 98 -1.48 -5.31 8.80
N PRO A 99 -0.21 -5.21 9.23
CA PRO A 99 0.93 -5.93 8.66
C PRO A 99 0.82 -7.47 8.69
N ALA A 100 -0.08 -8.03 9.49
CA ALA A 100 -0.14 -9.47 9.77
C ALA A 100 -1.44 -10.19 9.31
N SER A 101 -2.54 -9.48 9.02
CA SER A 101 -3.84 -10.14 8.85
C SER A 101 -4.32 -10.25 7.40
N GLY A 102 -3.73 -9.50 6.46
CA GLY A 102 -4.24 -9.40 5.08
C GLY A 102 -5.69 -8.86 4.97
N ALA A 103 -6.35 -8.59 6.10
CA ALA A 103 -7.70 -8.07 6.19
C ALA A 103 -7.63 -6.55 6.34
N GLY A 104 -8.28 -5.81 5.44
CA GLY A 104 -8.35 -4.36 5.57
C GLY A 104 -9.24 -3.92 6.73
N VAL A 105 -8.92 -2.76 7.27
CA VAL A 105 -9.68 -2.02 8.28
C VAL A 105 -10.30 -0.82 7.58
N ASP A 106 -11.63 -0.70 7.63
CA ASP A 106 -12.33 0.53 7.29
C ASP A 106 -12.10 1.54 8.41
N THR A 107 -11.68 2.73 8.05
CA THR A 107 -11.45 3.82 9.01
C THR A 107 -12.68 4.72 9.17
N GLU A 108 -13.71 4.49 8.35
CA GLU A 108 -14.90 5.34 8.24
C GLU A 108 -14.57 6.80 7.85
N ASN A 109 -13.35 7.06 7.36
CA ASN A 109 -12.95 8.37 6.87
C ASN A 109 -13.13 8.46 5.35
N PRO A 110 -13.94 9.39 4.82
CA PRO A 110 -14.08 9.56 3.37
C PRO A 110 -12.86 10.29 2.77
N LEU A 111 -12.49 9.90 1.56
CA LEU A 111 -11.47 10.56 0.74
C LEU A 111 -12.10 11.32 -0.43
N VAL A 112 -11.44 12.39 -0.87
CA VAL A 112 -11.69 12.98 -2.19
C VAL A 112 -11.54 11.88 -3.25
N ALA A 113 -12.49 11.78 -4.18
CA ALA A 113 -12.46 10.75 -5.24
C ALA A 113 -11.17 10.84 -6.07
N GLY A 114 -10.45 9.73 -6.20
CA GLY A 114 -9.19 9.67 -6.94
C GLY A 114 -8.00 10.34 -6.25
N SER A 115 -8.17 10.76 -4.99
CA SER A 115 -7.04 11.22 -4.17
C SER A 115 -6.26 10.03 -3.62
N ASN A 116 -4.98 10.26 -3.34
CA ASN A 116 -4.08 9.24 -2.84
C ASN A 116 -3.77 9.53 -1.36
N PRO A 117 -3.92 8.55 -0.46
CA PRO A 117 -3.37 8.68 0.88
C PRO A 117 -1.83 8.64 0.83
N VAL A 118 -1.20 9.00 1.95
CA VAL A 118 0.23 8.78 2.22
C VAL A 118 0.35 8.13 3.58
N VAL A 119 1.25 7.17 3.75
CA VAL A 119 1.50 6.51 5.03
C VAL A 119 2.98 6.60 5.41
N ALA A 120 3.25 6.88 6.68
CA ALA A 120 4.59 6.91 7.25
C ALA A 120 4.68 5.96 8.45
N GLY A 121 5.73 5.14 8.52
CA GLY A 121 6.04 4.34 9.69
C GLY A 121 6.73 5.20 10.75
N LEU A 122 6.25 5.16 11.98
CA LEU A 122 6.74 5.98 13.10
C LEU A 122 7.64 5.19 14.09
N GLY A 123 7.84 3.89 13.86
CA GLY A 123 8.57 2.99 14.75
C GLY A 123 7.66 2.28 15.76
N ALA A 124 8.16 1.22 16.41
CA ALA A 124 7.36 0.38 17.33
C ALA A 124 6.02 -0.10 16.72
N ASN A 125 6.00 -0.34 15.42
CA ASN A 125 4.81 -0.73 14.64
C ASN A 125 3.68 0.30 14.63
N ALA A 126 3.99 1.55 14.96
CA ALA A 126 3.10 2.69 14.76
C ALA A 126 3.26 3.27 13.36
N PHE A 127 2.19 3.87 12.86
CA PHE A 127 2.14 4.54 11.57
C PHE A 127 1.19 5.73 11.64
N GLU A 128 1.33 6.63 10.68
CA GLU A 128 0.43 7.75 10.47
C GLU A 128 0.06 7.86 9.00
N ILE A 129 -1.22 8.07 8.74
CA ILE A 129 -1.80 8.20 7.40
C ILE A 129 -2.30 9.63 7.23
N ALA A 130 -1.80 10.31 6.21
CA ALA A 130 -2.33 11.59 5.75
C ALA A 130 -3.24 11.37 4.54
N PHE A 131 -4.38 12.05 4.50
CA PHE A 131 -5.34 11.89 3.40
C PHE A 131 -6.12 13.19 3.12
N SER A 132 -6.57 13.34 1.87
CA SER A 132 -7.41 14.45 1.46
C SER A 132 -8.88 14.17 1.78
N SER A 133 -9.45 14.93 2.71
CA SER A 133 -10.87 14.84 3.07
C SER A 133 -11.74 15.60 2.06
N PRO A 134 -12.95 15.11 1.73
CA PRO A 134 -13.90 15.83 0.89
C PRO A 134 -14.37 17.16 1.50
N TYR A 135 -14.10 17.41 2.79
CA TYR A 135 -14.44 18.65 3.49
C TYR A 135 -13.35 19.73 3.37
N ASN A 136 -12.56 19.69 2.29
CA ASN A 136 -11.50 20.65 1.98
C ASN A 136 -10.45 20.77 3.10
N ALA A 137 -10.05 19.64 3.67
CA ALA A 137 -9.07 19.52 4.75
C ALA A 137 -8.13 18.34 4.52
N ILE A 138 -6.96 18.36 5.18
CA ILE A 138 -6.09 17.19 5.31
C ILE A 138 -6.41 16.49 6.62
N GLY A 139 -6.77 15.22 6.55
CA GLY A 139 -6.92 14.35 7.72
C GLY A 139 -5.62 13.65 8.06
N LEU A 140 -5.42 13.40 9.37
CA LEU A 140 -4.36 12.56 9.90
C LEU A 140 -4.99 11.43 10.72
N LEU A 141 -4.57 10.21 10.46
CA LEU A 141 -4.98 9.02 11.19
C LEU A 141 -3.75 8.27 11.68
N GLY A 142 -3.56 8.22 13.00
CA GLY A 142 -2.55 7.39 13.62
C GLY A 142 -3.08 5.98 13.93
N GLY A 143 -2.23 4.97 13.77
CA GLY A 143 -2.54 3.59 14.16
C GLY A 143 -1.30 2.84 14.61
N GLY A 144 -1.48 1.80 15.43
CA GLY A 144 -0.37 1.04 16.02
C GLY A 144 0.31 1.74 17.21
N GLY A 145 1.08 0.98 18.01
CA GLY A 145 1.71 1.46 19.25
C GLY A 145 1.47 0.62 20.51
N GLY A 146 1.17 -0.68 20.36
CA GLY A 146 1.15 -1.62 21.48
C GLY A 146 2.52 -2.28 21.67
N GLY A 147 3.24 -1.89 22.73
CA GLY A 147 4.30 -2.69 23.34
C GLY A 147 3.74 -3.74 24.28
#